data_AF-A0A535BJU8-F1
#
_entry.id   AF-A0A535BJU8-F1
#
_cell.length_a   1.000
_cell.length_b   1.000
_cell.length_c   1.000
_cell.angle_alpha   90.00
_cell.angle_beta   90.00
_cell.angle_gamma   90.00
#
_symmetry.space_group_name_H-M   'P 1'
#
loop_
_entity.id
_entity.type
_entity.pdbx_description
1 polymer ?
#
loop_
_entity_poly.entity_id
_entity_poly.type
_entity_poly.pdbx_seq_one_letter_code
_entity_poly.pdbx_strand_id
1 'polypeptide(L)'
;MNRAEVSQHEWLPDVTPAEWNLRISKWDIMMQETENEAFVRPLLKRGTALSVETRQVIVGFAIILLVTIIGMLLTLQGWKSRPPAFDMLTYFNSAEHLLKTGTPARYGDVSSYGSFPPGGTTWLMAPGMLLFHDPRLYEKFGSTLLHLGTLLGVFLLARRSFGIRCAYLSVILYGLSGLGLSFAGSLYPIGHPFFYVWLAYFAVQWVTCRDAKYLAASMATWTVGMYVDMSITPAVLILPALWLIYRPPLFSNLHLIAAAVTLALWYPYLQFEMERGLADLKSLFTLHYIVSANYKEAWCDPNLTLEYLTSPSMPSPSGSNTLQEAQSKG
;
A
#
# COMPACT_ATOMS: atom_id res chain seq x y z
N MET A 1 43.36 43.17 8.22
CA MET A 1 42.57 41.92 8.18
C MET A 1 41.13 42.30 7.90
N ASN A 2 40.75 42.37 6.61
CA ASN A 2 39.42 42.78 6.18
C ASN A 2 38.60 41.53 5.83
N ARG A 3 37.44 41.42 6.47
CA ARG A 3 36.47 40.34 6.30
C ARG A 3 35.61 40.70 5.07
N ALA A 4 35.72 39.91 4.00
CA ALA A 4 34.87 40.05 2.84
C ALA A 4 33.49 39.44 3.14
N GLU A 5 32.44 40.25 3.05
CA GLU A 5 31.05 39.80 3.04
C GLU A 5 30.74 39.17 1.69
N VAL A 6 30.31 37.90 1.70
CA VAL A 6 29.83 37.18 0.52
C VAL A 6 28.30 37.27 0.53
N SER A 7 27.72 38.00 -0.42
CA SER A 7 26.26 38.12 -0.58
C SER A 7 25.65 36.81 -1.07
N GLN A 8 24.67 36.27 -0.33
CA GLN A 8 24.00 34.99 -0.60
C GLN A 8 22.87 35.06 -1.66
N HIS A 9 22.89 36.00 -2.61
CA HIS A 9 21.73 36.24 -3.49
C HIS A 9 21.80 35.70 -4.93
N GLU A 10 22.73 34.79 -5.25
CA GLU A 10 23.04 34.50 -6.67
C GLU A 10 22.88 33.02 -7.10
N TRP A 11 21.81 32.31 -6.69
CA TRP A 11 21.63 30.91 -7.13
C TRP A 11 20.23 30.45 -7.56
N LEU A 12 19.24 31.33 -7.73
CA LEU A 12 17.99 30.93 -8.38
C LEU A 12 17.53 32.04 -9.34
N PRO A 13 17.41 31.76 -10.66
CA PRO A 13 16.78 32.71 -11.56
C PRO A 13 15.30 32.86 -11.16
N ASP A 14 14.86 34.11 -11.00
CA ASP A 14 13.47 34.50 -10.82
C ASP A 14 12.66 34.16 -12.07
N VAL A 15 12.24 32.89 -12.19
CA VAL A 15 11.31 32.47 -13.23
C VAL A 15 9.90 32.67 -12.68
N THR A 16 9.23 33.71 -13.16
CA THR A 16 7.85 33.99 -12.77
C THR A 16 6.90 32.92 -13.32
N PRO A 17 5.76 32.61 -12.65
CA PRO A 17 4.77 31.65 -13.15
C PRO A 17 4.26 31.93 -14.57
N ALA A 18 4.34 33.19 -15.03
CA ALA A 18 3.97 33.59 -16.38
C ALA A 18 4.94 33.05 -17.45
N GLU A 19 6.24 32.96 -17.15
CA GLU A 19 7.24 32.42 -18.07
C GLU A 19 7.15 30.90 -18.22
N TRP A 20 6.65 30.21 -17.18
CA TRP A 20 6.37 28.78 -17.25
C TRP A 20 5.23 28.46 -18.22
N ASN A 21 4.17 29.27 -18.23
CA ASN A 21 3.05 29.13 -19.17
C ASN A 21 3.45 29.46 -20.63
N LEU A 22 4.35 30.43 -20.82
CA LEU A 22 4.91 30.78 -22.13
C LEU A 22 5.82 29.70 -22.70
N ARG A 23 6.55 28.96 -21.84
CA ARG A 23 7.36 27.82 -22.30
C ARG A 23 6.48 26.68 -22.81
N ILE A 24 5.33 26.40 -22.18
CA ILE A 24 4.40 25.37 -22.66
C ILE A 24 3.79 25.77 -24.01
N SER A 25 3.36 27.02 -24.18
CA SER A 25 2.75 27.45 -25.46
C SER A 25 3.73 27.47 -26.62
N LYS A 26 5.03 27.69 -26.36
CA LYS A 26 6.06 27.67 -27.40
C LYS A 26 6.34 26.26 -27.97
N TRP A 27 6.02 25.20 -27.22
CA TRP A 27 6.05 23.82 -27.73
C TRP A 27 4.87 23.51 -28.65
N ASP A 28 3.72 24.15 -28.47
CA ASP A 28 2.53 23.97 -29.32
C ASP A 28 2.62 24.73 -30.66
N ILE A 29 3.45 25.77 -30.76
CA ILE A 29 3.54 26.64 -31.95
C ILE A 29 4.60 26.16 -32.97
N MET A 30 5.53 25.28 -32.61
CA MET A 30 6.56 24.77 -33.53
C MET A 30 6.09 23.60 -34.45
N MET A 31 4.78 23.40 -34.61
CA MET A 31 4.18 22.30 -35.41
C MET A 31 3.23 22.82 -36.50
N GLN A 32 3.57 23.90 -37.20
CA GLN A 32 2.92 24.26 -38.47
C GLN A 32 3.89 24.03 -39.64
N GLU A 33 4.01 22.76 -40.03
CA GLU A 33 4.57 22.35 -41.32
C GLU A 33 3.54 22.57 -42.46
N THR A 34 4.07 22.97 -43.60
CA THR A 34 3.45 23.51 -44.80
C THR A 34 2.38 22.62 -45.46
N GLU A 35 1.29 23.25 -45.92
CA GLU A 35 -0.04 22.65 -46.16
C GLU A 35 -0.21 21.69 -47.35
N ASN A 36 0.80 21.41 -48.18
CA ASN A 36 0.60 20.56 -49.37
C ASN A 36 1.32 19.19 -49.35
N GLU A 37 2.13 18.88 -48.33
CA GLU A 37 2.50 17.48 -47.96
C GLU A 37 1.70 16.94 -46.75
N ALA A 38 0.81 17.78 -46.21
CA ALA A 38 0.15 17.60 -44.91
C ALA A 38 -0.96 16.54 -44.88
N PHE A 39 -1.44 16.05 -46.04
CA PHE A 39 -2.57 15.12 -46.07
C PHE A 39 -2.18 13.63 -46.12
N VAL A 40 -1.03 13.28 -46.70
CA VAL A 40 -0.63 11.87 -46.91
C VAL A 40 0.33 11.36 -45.82
N ARG A 41 1.22 12.20 -45.29
CA ARG A 41 2.15 11.80 -44.20
C ARG A 41 1.47 11.44 -42.86
N PRO A 42 0.35 12.04 -42.42
CA PRO A 42 -0.26 11.68 -41.14
C PRO A 42 -0.87 10.28 -41.13
N LEU A 43 -1.31 9.77 -42.28
CA LEU A 43 -1.95 8.46 -42.37
C LEU A 43 -0.93 7.31 -42.29
N LEU A 44 0.23 7.45 -42.93
CA LEU A 44 1.36 6.51 -42.80
C LEU A 44 2.11 6.64 -41.47
N LYS A 45 2.23 7.86 -40.91
CA LYS A 45 2.77 8.06 -39.54
C LYS A 45 1.83 7.58 -38.46
N ARG A 46 0.50 7.66 -38.61
CA ARG A 46 -0.45 7.13 -37.60
C ARG A 46 -0.39 5.61 -37.48
N GLY A 47 -0.28 4.89 -38.60
CA GLY A 47 -0.13 3.42 -38.56
C GLY A 47 1.16 2.95 -37.88
N THR A 48 2.27 3.69 -38.07
CA THR A 48 3.57 3.36 -37.46
C THR A 48 3.71 3.87 -36.02
N ALA A 49 3.21 5.06 -35.70
CA ALA A 49 3.25 5.63 -34.35
C ALA A 49 2.39 4.84 -33.35
N LEU A 50 1.20 4.39 -33.75
CA LEU A 50 0.35 3.52 -32.93
C LEU A 50 1.09 2.21 -32.59
N SER A 51 1.92 1.71 -33.52
CA SER A 51 2.75 0.52 -33.28
C SER A 51 3.89 0.76 -32.29
N VAL A 52 4.50 1.96 -32.28
CA VAL A 52 5.62 2.29 -31.38
C VAL A 52 5.13 2.45 -29.95
N GLU A 53 4.03 3.18 -29.73
CA GLU A 53 3.47 3.35 -28.40
C GLU A 53 2.97 2.01 -27.83
N THR A 54 2.27 1.22 -28.66
CA THR A 54 1.81 -0.12 -28.26
C THR A 54 3.01 -1.02 -27.90
N ARG A 55 4.08 -0.99 -28.70
CA ARG A 55 5.32 -1.73 -28.38
C ARG A 55 5.92 -1.28 -27.05
N GLN A 56 5.97 0.02 -26.77
CA GLN A 56 6.51 0.53 -25.50
C GLN A 56 5.66 0.09 -24.30
N VAL A 57 4.34 0.08 -24.43
CA VAL A 57 3.45 -0.41 -23.38
C VAL A 57 3.65 -1.92 -23.14
N ILE A 58 3.71 -2.71 -24.22
CA ILE A 58 3.96 -4.17 -24.13
C ILE A 58 5.31 -4.44 -23.47
N VAL A 59 6.37 -3.76 -23.91
CA VAL A 59 7.72 -3.91 -23.35
C VAL A 59 7.75 -3.49 -21.89
N GLY A 60 7.12 -2.37 -21.52
CA GLY A 60 7.05 -1.93 -20.13
C GLY A 60 6.32 -2.92 -19.24
N PHE A 61 5.20 -3.46 -19.71
CA PHE A 61 4.48 -4.50 -18.97
C PHE A 61 5.31 -5.78 -18.82
N ALA A 62 6.00 -6.20 -19.89
CA ALA A 62 6.89 -7.36 -19.84
C ALA A 62 8.04 -7.17 -18.84
N ILE A 63 8.66 -5.99 -18.79
CA ILE A 63 9.71 -5.66 -17.82
C ILE A 63 9.16 -5.68 -16.39
N ILE A 64 8.00 -5.07 -16.15
CA ILE A 64 7.35 -5.07 -14.83
C ILE A 64 7.07 -6.51 -14.36
N LEU A 65 6.49 -7.34 -15.24
CA LEU A 65 6.22 -8.75 -14.93
C LEU A 65 7.52 -9.52 -14.65
N LEU A 66 8.54 -9.33 -15.47
CA LEU A 66 9.83 -10.00 -15.30
C LEU A 66 10.47 -9.64 -13.95
N VAL A 67 10.50 -8.34 -13.61
CA VAL A 67 11.05 -7.87 -12.32
C VAL A 67 10.23 -8.39 -11.15
N THR A 68 8.90 -8.41 -11.28
CA THR A 68 8.00 -9.00 -10.27
C THR A 68 8.33 -10.48 -10.04
N ILE A 69 8.43 -11.27 -11.12
CA ILE A 69 8.74 -12.71 -11.05
C ILE A 69 10.10 -12.93 -10.40
N ILE A 70 11.13 -12.19 -10.83
CA ILE A 70 12.48 -12.27 -10.25
C ILE A 70 12.44 -11.93 -8.76
N GLY A 71 11.79 -10.83 -8.38
CA GLY A 71 11.65 -10.41 -6.98
C GLY A 71 10.97 -11.48 -6.13
N MET A 72 9.87 -12.06 -6.64
CA MET A 72 9.18 -13.16 -5.96
C MET A 72 10.05 -14.41 -5.80
N LEU A 73 10.75 -14.83 -6.85
CA LEU A 73 11.66 -15.99 -6.79
C LEU A 73 12.77 -15.77 -5.74
N LEU A 74 13.35 -14.57 -5.69
CA LEU A 74 14.34 -14.21 -4.67
C LEU A 74 13.75 -14.25 -3.26
N THR A 75 12.54 -13.71 -3.05
CA THR A 75 11.91 -13.72 -1.72
C THR A 75 11.52 -15.13 -1.25
N LEU A 76 11.22 -16.02 -2.19
CA LEU A 76 10.90 -17.43 -1.93
C LEU A 76 12.17 -18.28 -1.70
N GLN A 77 13.37 -17.76 -1.91
CA GLN A 77 14.58 -18.51 -1.63
C GLN A 77 14.64 -18.91 -0.14
N GLY A 78 14.66 -20.21 0.13
CA GLY A 78 14.67 -20.75 1.50
C GLY A 78 13.34 -20.61 2.25
N TRP A 79 12.20 -20.41 1.57
CA TRP A 79 10.91 -20.20 2.24
C TRP A 79 10.54 -21.34 3.21
N LYS A 80 10.93 -22.58 2.92
CA LYS A 80 10.65 -23.75 3.78
C LYS A 80 11.42 -23.75 5.11
N SER A 81 12.50 -22.99 5.24
CA SER A 81 13.25 -22.89 6.50
C SER A 81 12.86 -21.68 7.34
N ARG A 82 11.95 -20.82 6.85
CA ARG A 82 11.52 -19.60 7.54
C ARG A 82 10.14 -19.84 8.18
N PRO A 83 9.99 -19.68 9.50
CA PRO A 83 8.67 -19.64 10.10
C PRO A 83 7.91 -18.40 9.62
N PRO A 84 6.57 -18.40 9.64
CA PRO A 84 5.79 -17.18 9.49
C PRO A 84 6.23 -16.13 10.52
N ALA A 85 6.15 -14.85 10.16
CA ALA A 85 6.46 -13.78 11.09
C ALA A 85 5.44 -13.79 12.26
N PHE A 86 5.93 -13.76 13.50
CA PHE A 86 5.06 -13.86 14.68
C PHE A 86 4.04 -12.72 14.75
N ASP A 87 4.43 -11.50 14.36
CA ASP A 87 3.54 -10.34 14.27
C ASP A 87 2.38 -10.55 13.28
N MET A 88 2.53 -11.47 12.32
CA MET A 88 1.51 -11.77 11.32
C MET A 88 0.44 -12.76 11.80
N LEU A 89 0.63 -13.40 12.96
CA LEU A 89 -0.31 -14.41 13.48
C LEU A 89 -1.70 -13.83 13.73
N THR A 90 -1.79 -12.58 14.21
CA THR A 90 -3.09 -11.91 14.41
C THR A 90 -3.85 -11.75 13.10
N TYR A 91 -3.15 -11.43 12.01
CA TYR A 91 -3.75 -11.34 10.68
C TYR A 91 -4.15 -12.71 10.13
N PHE A 92 -3.37 -13.77 10.40
CA PHE A 92 -3.72 -15.13 10.02
C PHE A 92 -5.00 -15.59 10.70
N ASN A 93 -5.09 -15.42 12.02
CA ASN A 93 -6.28 -15.79 12.79
C ASN A 93 -7.51 -15.01 12.33
N SER A 94 -7.34 -13.71 12.06
CA SER A 94 -8.43 -12.86 11.57
C SER A 94 -8.87 -13.23 10.15
N ALA A 95 -7.93 -13.63 9.28
CA ALA A 95 -8.24 -14.08 7.93
C ALA A 95 -8.92 -15.44 7.94
N GLU A 96 -8.48 -16.36 8.79
CA GLU A 96 -9.15 -17.63 9.03
C GLU A 96 -10.58 -17.43 9.53
N HIS A 97 -10.77 -16.51 10.49
CA HIS A 97 -12.09 -16.16 10.99
C HIS A 97 -12.98 -15.61 9.88
N LEU A 98 -12.49 -14.64 9.10
CA LEU A 98 -13.18 -14.09 7.92
C LEU A 98 -13.62 -15.19 6.95
N LEU A 99 -12.74 -16.14 6.64
CA LEU A 99 -13.06 -17.24 5.72
C LEU A 99 -14.09 -18.22 6.29
N LYS A 100 -14.09 -18.44 7.61
CA LYS A 100 -15.02 -19.38 8.29
C LYS A 100 -16.39 -18.77 8.53
N THR A 101 -16.47 -17.50 8.92
CA THR A 101 -17.72 -16.86 9.36
C THR A 101 -18.28 -15.87 8.35
N GLY A 102 -17.47 -15.42 7.38
CA GLY A 102 -17.82 -14.35 6.45
C GLY A 102 -17.79 -12.96 7.08
N THR A 103 -17.38 -12.83 8.35
CA THR A 103 -17.37 -11.52 9.04
C THR A 103 -16.01 -10.84 8.92
N PRO A 104 -15.96 -9.56 8.52
CA PRO A 104 -14.70 -8.83 8.38
C PRO A 104 -13.97 -8.66 9.71
N ALA A 105 -12.65 -8.62 9.65
CA ALA A 105 -11.83 -8.29 10.80
C ALA A 105 -12.21 -6.90 11.33
N ARG A 106 -12.48 -6.84 12.63
CA ARG A 106 -12.80 -5.58 13.30
C ARG A 106 -11.56 -4.74 13.57
N TYR A 107 -10.38 -5.36 13.68
CA TYR A 107 -9.10 -4.72 13.97
C TYR A 107 -7.91 -5.59 13.47
N GLY A 108 -6.71 -5.01 13.47
CA GLY A 108 -5.44 -5.62 13.07
C GLY A 108 -4.63 -6.17 14.24
N ASP A 109 -3.30 -6.08 14.17
CA ASP A 109 -2.41 -6.47 15.28
C ASP A 109 -2.42 -5.44 16.42
N VAL A 110 -1.40 -5.45 17.28
CA VAL A 110 -1.20 -4.38 18.27
C VAL A 110 -0.02 -3.56 17.80
N SER A 111 -0.25 -2.26 17.59
CA SER A 111 0.80 -1.34 17.17
C SER A 111 1.82 -1.13 18.29
N SER A 112 2.95 -0.49 17.97
CA SER A 112 3.94 -0.09 18.98
C SER A 112 3.37 0.87 20.03
N TYR A 113 2.22 1.51 19.79
CA TYR A 113 1.53 2.36 20.75
C TYR A 113 0.52 1.61 21.63
N GLY A 114 0.44 0.28 21.52
CA GLY A 114 -0.54 -0.52 22.27
C GLY A 114 -1.96 -0.40 21.75
N SER A 115 -2.12 0.17 20.54
CA SER A 115 -3.42 0.41 19.90
C SER A 115 -3.68 -0.61 18.79
N PHE A 116 -4.95 -0.89 18.54
CA PHE A 116 -5.41 -1.78 17.48
C PHE A 116 -5.64 -0.99 16.18
N PRO A 117 -4.81 -1.13 15.12
CA PRO A 117 -5.07 -0.52 13.82
C PRO A 117 -6.23 -1.22 13.09
N PRO A 118 -6.69 -0.69 11.94
CA PRO A 118 -7.70 -1.35 11.13
C PRO A 118 -7.21 -2.65 10.50
N GLY A 119 -8.13 -3.58 10.21
CA GLY A 119 -7.85 -4.94 9.75
C GLY A 119 -7.57 -5.11 8.25
N GLY A 120 -7.07 -4.09 7.53
CA GLY A 120 -6.93 -4.15 6.08
C GLY A 120 -6.02 -5.28 5.58
N THR A 121 -4.94 -5.58 6.29
CA THR A 121 -4.02 -6.67 5.96
C THR A 121 -4.71 -8.05 5.96
N THR A 122 -5.73 -8.24 6.78
CA THR A 122 -6.52 -9.48 6.80
C THR A 122 -7.17 -9.77 5.44
N TRP A 123 -7.68 -8.75 4.77
CA TRP A 123 -8.28 -8.89 3.44
C TRP A 123 -7.26 -9.28 2.37
N LEU A 124 -6.04 -8.77 2.48
CA LEU A 124 -4.94 -9.10 1.57
C LEU A 124 -4.40 -10.51 1.81
N MET A 125 -4.52 -11.02 3.05
CA MET A 125 -4.11 -12.36 3.45
C MET A 125 -5.09 -13.45 2.99
N ALA A 126 -6.41 -13.19 3.09
CA ALA A 126 -7.43 -14.21 2.89
C ALA A 126 -7.35 -14.95 1.54
N PRO A 127 -7.10 -14.29 0.38
CA PRO A 127 -6.92 -15.01 -0.88
C PRO A 127 -5.74 -15.98 -0.86
N GLY A 128 -4.64 -15.66 -0.19
CA GLY A 128 -3.50 -16.57 -0.07
C GLY A 128 -3.81 -17.80 0.79
N MET A 129 -4.63 -17.65 1.83
CA MET A 129 -5.12 -18.77 2.64
C MET A 129 -6.07 -19.70 1.86
N LEU A 130 -6.80 -19.17 0.87
CA LEU A 130 -7.61 -19.99 -0.02
C LEU A 130 -6.78 -20.75 -1.06
N LEU A 131 -5.66 -20.16 -1.50
CA LEU A 131 -4.81 -20.72 -2.56
C LEU A 131 -3.77 -21.72 -2.02
N PHE A 132 -3.28 -21.52 -0.80
CA PHE A 132 -2.20 -22.30 -0.22
C PHE A 132 -2.65 -22.97 1.07
N HIS A 133 -2.11 -24.16 1.34
CA HIS A 133 -2.34 -24.89 2.60
C HIS A 133 -1.21 -24.67 3.61
N ASP A 134 -0.05 -24.18 3.16
CA ASP A 134 1.10 -23.91 4.03
C ASP A 134 1.05 -22.45 4.50
N PRO A 135 1.01 -22.18 5.82
CA PRO A 135 0.91 -20.83 6.36
C PRO A 135 2.06 -19.90 5.96
N ARG A 136 3.22 -20.45 5.58
CA ARG A 136 4.37 -19.66 5.13
C ARG A 136 4.13 -18.99 3.77
N LEU A 137 3.10 -19.40 3.05
CA LEU A 137 2.75 -18.90 1.73
C LEU A 137 1.51 -17.98 1.73
N TYR A 138 0.80 -17.84 2.85
CA TYR A 138 -0.44 -17.07 2.92
C TYR A 138 -0.26 -15.60 2.50
N GLU A 139 0.86 -14.99 2.85
CA GLU A 139 1.14 -13.60 2.48
C GLU A 139 1.44 -13.41 0.99
N LYS A 140 1.99 -14.45 0.35
CA LYS A 140 2.70 -14.31 -0.93
C LYS A 140 1.80 -13.85 -2.05
N PHE A 141 0.52 -14.26 -2.04
CA PHE A 141 -0.41 -13.82 -3.06
C PHE A 141 -0.65 -12.29 -2.98
N GLY A 142 -1.03 -11.79 -1.80
CA GLY A 142 -1.29 -10.38 -1.59
C GLY A 142 -0.03 -9.52 -1.80
N SER A 143 1.11 -9.96 -1.26
CA SER A 143 2.39 -9.22 -1.40
C SER A 143 2.83 -9.14 -2.86
N THR A 144 2.68 -10.22 -3.64
CA THR A 144 2.98 -10.22 -5.08
C THR A 144 2.10 -9.22 -5.82
N LEU A 145 0.79 -9.22 -5.54
CA LEU A 145 -0.16 -8.33 -6.22
C LEU A 145 0.14 -6.86 -5.93
N LEU A 146 0.39 -6.53 -4.66
CA LEU A 146 0.75 -5.17 -4.28
C LEU A 146 2.13 -4.77 -4.81
N HIS A 147 3.11 -5.67 -4.85
CA HIS A 147 4.41 -5.39 -5.44
C HIS A 147 4.32 -5.12 -6.93
N LEU A 148 3.62 -5.98 -7.69
CA LEU A 148 3.34 -5.79 -9.11
C LEU A 148 2.64 -4.44 -9.35
N GLY A 149 1.60 -4.15 -8.57
CA GLY A 149 0.86 -2.91 -8.64
C GLY A 149 1.70 -1.68 -8.28
N THR A 150 2.67 -1.82 -7.37
CA THR A 150 3.61 -0.76 -7.01
C THR A 150 4.57 -0.47 -8.17
N LEU A 151 5.13 -1.52 -8.79
CA LEU A 151 6.00 -1.37 -9.96
C LEU A 151 5.28 -0.72 -11.13
N LEU A 152 4.01 -1.07 -11.36
CA LEU A 152 3.17 -0.40 -12.35
C LEU A 152 2.99 1.09 -12.02
N GLY A 153 2.66 1.44 -10.77
CA GLY A 153 2.53 2.82 -10.35
C GLY A 153 3.83 3.62 -10.52
N VAL A 154 4.98 3.04 -10.12
CA VAL A 154 6.31 3.63 -10.28
C VAL A 154 6.62 3.87 -11.75
N PHE A 155 6.35 2.87 -12.60
CA PHE A 155 6.53 2.98 -14.04
C PHE A 155 5.72 4.13 -14.64
N LEU A 156 4.42 4.20 -14.31
CA LEU A 156 3.53 5.23 -14.85
C LEU A 156 3.92 6.63 -14.37
N LEU A 157 4.29 6.77 -13.10
CA LEU A 157 4.73 8.03 -12.52
C LEU A 157 6.07 8.49 -13.13
N ALA A 158 7.07 7.60 -13.19
CA ALA A 158 8.38 7.92 -13.76
C ALA A 158 8.31 8.18 -15.27
N ARG A 159 7.47 7.43 -16.01
CA ARG A 159 7.25 7.66 -17.45
C ARG A 159 6.69 9.05 -17.70
N ARG A 160 5.75 9.50 -16.87
CA ARG A 160 5.14 10.83 -17.00
C ARG A 160 6.12 11.95 -16.67
N SER A 161 6.92 11.79 -15.61
CA SER A 161 7.80 12.86 -15.13
C SER A 161 9.15 12.93 -15.84
N PHE A 162 9.71 11.79 -16.25
CA PHE A 162 11.09 11.67 -16.74
C PHE A 162 11.24 10.89 -18.05
N GLY A 163 10.13 10.40 -18.61
CA GLY A 163 10.12 9.63 -19.84
C GLY A 163 10.36 8.13 -19.65
N ILE A 164 10.26 7.38 -20.76
CA ILE A 164 10.15 5.91 -20.75
C ILE A 164 11.41 5.19 -20.26
N ARG A 165 12.61 5.71 -20.58
CA ARG A 165 13.88 5.09 -20.18
C ARG A 165 14.07 5.15 -18.67
N CYS A 166 13.79 6.31 -18.09
CA CYS A 166 13.80 6.48 -16.63
C CYS A 166 12.75 5.59 -15.98
N ALA A 167 11.59 5.40 -16.59
CA ALA A 167 10.57 4.49 -16.06
C ALA A 167 11.06 3.03 -15.96
N TYR A 168 11.71 2.50 -17.01
CA TYR A 168 12.31 1.16 -16.95
C TYR A 168 13.37 1.07 -15.86
N LEU A 169 14.26 2.06 -15.79
CA LEU A 169 15.30 2.10 -14.78
C LEU A 169 14.71 2.15 -13.35
N SER A 170 13.69 2.98 -13.12
CA SER A 170 13.01 3.08 -11.82
C SER A 170 12.37 1.76 -11.40
N VAL A 171 11.70 1.04 -12.32
CA VAL A 171 11.12 -0.29 -12.04
C VAL A 171 12.20 -1.27 -11.63
N ILE A 172 13.32 -1.34 -12.37
CA ILE A 172 14.41 -2.27 -12.08
C ILE A 172 15.06 -1.92 -10.74
N LEU A 173 15.44 -0.66 -10.55
CA LEU A 173 16.11 -0.19 -9.34
C LEU A 173 15.24 -0.39 -8.09
N TYR A 174 13.97 0.01 -8.15
CA TYR A 174 13.07 -0.15 -7.01
C TYR A 174 12.71 -1.61 -6.78
N GLY A 175 12.29 -2.34 -7.82
CA GLY A 175 11.80 -3.71 -7.70
C GLY A 175 12.85 -4.69 -7.18
N LEU A 176 14.12 -4.48 -7.53
CA LEU A 176 15.25 -5.30 -7.06
C LEU A 176 16.01 -4.68 -5.88
N SER A 177 15.56 -3.53 -5.35
CA SER A 177 16.13 -2.96 -4.12
C SER A 177 15.76 -3.80 -2.90
N GLY A 178 16.50 -3.65 -1.81
CA GLY A 178 16.17 -4.30 -0.53
C GLY A 178 14.76 -3.95 -0.04
N LEU A 179 14.31 -2.71 -0.24
CA LEU A 179 12.95 -2.28 0.12
C LEU A 179 11.89 -2.94 -0.78
N GLY A 180 12.11 -2.95 -2.09
CA GLY A 180 11.20 -3.59 -3.05
C GLY A 180 11.06 -5.09 -2.80
N LEU A 181 12.18 -5.77 -2.51
CA LEU A 181 12.19 -7.18 -2.16
C LEU A 181 11.53 -7.44 -0.80
N SER A 182 11.69 -6.55 0.19
CA SER A 182 10.99 -6.67 1.48
C SER A 182 9.47 -6.73 1.29
N PHE A 183 8.90 -5.81 0.50
CA PHE A 183 7.47 -5.77 0.23
C PHE A 183 7.00 -6.80 -0.81
N ALA A 184 7.87 -7.29 -1.69
CA ALA A 184 7.54 -8.45 -2.53
C ALA A 184 7.31 -9.70 -1.67
N GLY A 185 8.11 -9.86 -0.60
CA GLY A 185 8.07 -11.03 0.26
C GLY A 185 7.09 -10.97 1.43
N SER A 186 6.51 -9.82 1.74
CA SER A 186 5.80 -9.60 3.00
C SER A 186 4.57 -8.73 2.83
N LEU A 187 3.50 -9.06 3.55
CA LEU A 187 2.31 -8.22 3.72
C LEU A 187 2.40 -7.35 4.99
N TYR A 188 3.60 -7.18 5.55
CA TYR A 188 3.78 -6.35 6.72
C TYR A 188 3.17 -4.95 6.47
N PRO A 189 2.21 -4.52 7.32
CA PRO A 189 1.34 -3.39 7.02
C PRO A 189 2.11 -2.08 6.87
N ILE A 190 3.20 -1.92 7.64
CA ILE A 190 3.88 -0.65 7.84
C ILE A 190 4.43 -0.07 6.53
N GLY A 191 3.86 1.06 6.10
CA GLY A 191 4.37 1.92 5.05
C GLY A 191 4.25 1.33 3.65
N HIS A 192 3.22 0.52 3.38
CA HIS A 192 3.13 -0.20 2.11
C HIS A 192 3.17 0.76 0.89
N PRO A 193 4.20 0.68 0.03
CA PRO A 193 4.52 1.71 -0.97
C PRO A 193 3.47 1.83 -2.08
N PHE A 194 2.73 0.75 -2.33
CA PHE A 194 1.60 0.72 -3.26
C PHE A 194 0.68 1.94 -3.10
N PHE A 195 0.16 2.18 -1.91
CA PHE A 195 -0.83 3.23 -1.68
C PHE A 195 -0.23 4.63 -1.85
N TYR A 196 1.01 4.83 -1.41
CA TYR A 196 1.71 6.11 -1.57
C TYR A 196 1.99 6.43 -3.04
N VAL A 197 2.49 5.45 -3.80
CA VAL A 197 2.80 5.61 -5.23
C VAL A 197 1.54 5.95 -6.02
N TRP A 198 0.44 5.26 -5.77
CA TRP A 198 -0.82 5.51 -6.48
C TRP A 198 -1.48 6.82 -6.04
N LEU A 199 -1.40 7.20 -4.76
CA LEU A 199 -1.80 8.53 -4.27
C LEU A 199 -1.03 9.62 -5.04
N ALA A 200 0.30 9.52 -5.09
CA ALA A 200 1.14 10.49 -5.79
C ALA A 200 0.82 10.54 -7.29
N TYR A 201 0.63 9.38 -7.93
CA TYR A 201 0.24 9.30 -9.34
C TYR A 201 -1.08 10.01 -9.62
N PHE A 202 -2.13 9.73 -8.85
CA PHE A 202 -3.42 10.37 -9.02
C PHE A 202 -3.38 11.86 -8.66
N ALA A 203 -2.60 12.27 -7.65
CA ALA A 203 -2.40 13.67 -7.33
C ALA A 203 -1.73 14.44 -8.48
N VAL A 204 -0.73 13.85 -9.14
CA VAL A 204 -0.11 14.44 -10.35
C VAL A 204 -1.13 14.53 -11.48
N GLN A 205 -1.93 13.49 -11.71
CA GLN A 205 -2.97 13.53 -12.75
C GLN A 205 -4.05 14.57 -12.45
N TRP A 206 -4.44 14.72 -11.18
CA TRP A 206 -5.39 15.74 -10.75
C TRP A 206 -4.92 17.15 -11.07
N VAL A 207 -3.67 17.47 -10.77
CA VAL A 207 -3.07 18.78 -11.07
C VAL A 207 -2.94 18.99 -12.58
N THR A 208 -2.38 18.00 -13.29
CA THR A 208 -2.01 18.15 -14.70
C THR A 208 -3.19 18.06 -15.66
N CYS A 209 -4.15 17.17 -15.41
CA CYS A 209 -5.37 17.07 -16.23
C CYS A 209 -6.48 18.02 -15.76
N ARG A 210 -6.31 18.69 -14.61
CA ARG A 210 -7.34 19.53 -13.97
C ARG A 210 -8.70 18.83 -13.90
N ASP A 211 -8.71 17.57 -13.47
CA ASP A 211 -9.92 16.76 -13.38
C ASP A 211 -10.07 16.16 -11.98
N ALA A 212 -11.17 16.52 -11.32
CA ALA A 212 -11.47 16.14 -9.95
C ALA A 212 -11.70 14.62 -9.76
N LYS A 213 -11.89 13.84 -10.83
CA LYS A 213 -11.93 12.36 -10.71
C LYS A 213 -10.64 11.78 -10.14
N TYR A 214 -9.51 12.39 -10.45
CA TYR A 214 -8.21 11.91 -9.97
C TYR A 214 -8.01 12.26 -8.50
N LEU A 215 -8.59 13.37 -8.01
CA LEU A 215 -8.65 13.64 -6.58
C LEU A 215 -9.45 12.55 -5.84
N ALA A 216 -10.63 12.21 -6.36
CA ALA A 216 -11.44 11.13 -5.79
C ALA A 216 -10.69 9.79 -5.76
N ALA A 217 -9.99 9.43 -6.85
CA ALA A 217 -9.16 8.23 -6.91
C ALA A 217 -7.98 8.28 -5.92
N SER A 218 -7.35 9.44 -5.77
CA SER A 218 -6.27 9.65 -4.80
C SER A 218 -6.76 9.48 -3.36
N MET A 219 -7.91 10.08 -3.02
CA MET A 219 -8.53 9.94 -1.69
C MET A 219 -8.98 8.51 -1.42
N ALA A 220 -9.59 7.84 -2.40
CA ALA A 220 -9.98 6.44 -2.28
C ALA A 220 -8.74 5.55 -2.02
N THR A 221 -7.67 5.71 -2.81
CA THR A 221 -6.42 4.97 -2.63
C THR A 221 -5.81 5.22 -1.26
N TRP A 222 -5.77 6.47 -0.82
CA TRP A 222 -5.26 6.84 0.50
C TRP A 222 -6.09 6.22 1.64
N THR A 223 -7.43 6.29 1.57
CA THR A 223 -8.31 5.74 2.60
C THR A 223 -8.27 4.21 2.68
N VAL A 224 -8.12 3.52 1.55
CA VAL A 224 -7.86 2.08 1.51
C VAL A 224 -6.49 1.77 2.11
N GLY A 225 -5.47 2.56 1.76
CA GLY A 225 -4.13 2.39 2.33
C GLY A 225 -4.09 2.59 3.84
N MET A 226 -4.80 3.62 4.33
CA MET A 226 -5.00 3.88 5.76
C MET A 226 -5.69 2.74 6.50
N TYR A 227 -6.56 2.00 5.80
CA TYR A 227 -7.23 0.82 6.36
C TYR A 227 -6.28 -0.39 6.43
N VAL A 228 -5.26 -0.45 5.58
CA VAL A 228 -4.18 -1.45 5.69
C VAL A 228 -3.17 -1.03 6.75
N ASP A 229 -2.80 0.25 6.77
CA ASP A 229 -1.84 0.81 7.71
C ASP A 229 -2.03 2.32 7.89
N MET A 230 -2.21 2.74 9.13
CA MET A 230 -2.40 4.15 9.47
C MET A 230 -1.12 4.97 9.42
N SER A 231 0.07 4.38 9.31
CA SER A 231 1.33 5.15 9.27
C SER A 231 1.41 6.09 8.06
N ILE A 232 0.64 5.82 6.99
CA ILE A 232 0.57 6.67 5.80
C ILE A 232 -0.33 7.91 5.96
N THR A 233 -0.92 8.14 7.14
CA THR A 233 -1.79 9.29 7.42
C THR A 233 -1.23 10.62 6.89
N PRO A 234 0.05 10.98 7.17
CA PRO A 234 0.57 12.29 6.79
C PRO A 234 0.61 12.52 5.28
N ALA A 235 0.59 11.47 4.46
CA ALA A 235 0.64 11.58 3.01
C ALA A 235 -0.55 12.36 2.42
N VAL A 236 -1.69 12.42 3.12
CA VAL A 236 -2.86 13.20 2.67
C VAL A 236 -2.56 14.69 2.55
N LEU A 237 -1.58 15.21 3.30
CA LEU A 237 -1.19 16.62 3.31
C LEU A 237 -0.63 17.08 1.96
N ILE A 238 -0.21 16.16 1.10
CA ILE A 238 0.19 16.45 -0.28
C ILE A 238 -0.97 17.09 -1.06
N LEU A 239 -2.22 16.64 -0.85
CA LEU A 239 -3.38 17.12 -1.59
C LEU A 239 -3.71 18.61 -1.33
N PRO A 240 -3.86 19.08 -0.08
CA PRO A 240 -4.09 20.51 0.18
C PRO A 240 -2.87 21.36 -0.24
N ALA A 241 -1.64 20.87 -0.08
CA ALA A 241 -0.46 21.59 -0.54
C ALA A 241 -0.49 21.82 -2.07
N LEU A 242 -0.79 20.76 -2.85
CA LEU A 242 -0.96 20.88 -4.30
C LEU A 242 -2.14 21.78 -4.67
N TRP A 243 -3.24 21.74 -3.92
CA TRP A 243 -4.36 22.64 -4.16
C TRP A 243 -4.00 24.10 -3.96
N LEU A 244 -3.28 24.43 -2.88
CA LEU A 244 -2.86 25.80 -2.61
C LEU A 244 -1.99 26.38 -3.73
N ILE A 245 -1.11 25.55 -4.31
CA ILE A 245 -0.17 25.94 -5.36
C ILE A 245 -0.87 26.01 -6.74
N TYR A 246 -1.62 24.99 -7.13
CA TYR A 246 -2.09 24.81 -8.52
C TYR A 246 -3.59 25.09 -8.73
N ARG A 247 -4.36 25.20 -7.64
CA ARG A 247 -5.83 25.39 -7.62
C ARG A 247 -6.58 24.49 -8.63
N PRO A 248 -6.39 23.15 -8.62
CA PRO A 248 -7.17 22.25 -9.47
C PRO A 248 -8.61 22.08 -8.92
N PRO A 249 -9.56 21.60 -9.74
CA PRO A 249 -10.96 21.47 -9.33
C PRO A 249 -11.14 20.40 -8.24
N LEU A 250 -12.03 20.66 -7.28
CA LEU A 250 -12.19 19.82 -6.08
C LEU A 250 -13.31 18.78 -6.17
N PHE A 251 -14.38 19.03 -6.91
CA PHE A 251 -15.61 18.24 -6.80
C PHE A 251 -15.93 17.47 -8.07
N SER A 252 -16.38 16.22 -7.90
CA SER A 252 -16.94 15.35 -8.93
C SER A 252 -17.89 14.33 -8.30
N ASN A 253 -18.82 13.77 -9.07
CA ASN A 253 -19.75 12.73 -8.57
C ASN A 253 -19.02 11.49 -8.04
N LEU A 254 -17.79 11.24 -8.50
CA LEU A 254 -16.97 10.12 -8.03
C LEU A 254 -16.53 10.27 -6.58
N HIS A 255 -16.55 11.48 -6.01
CA HIS A 255 -16.30 11.67 -4.58
C HIS A 255 -17.38 11.03 -3.71
N LEU A 256 -18.63 11.02 -4.17
CA LEU A 256 -19.72 10.34 -3.45
C LEU A 256 -19.51 8.83 -3.45
N ILE A 257 -19.09 8.26 -4.57
CA ILE A 257 -18.77 6.84 -4.69
C ILE A 257 -17.56 6.51 -3.80
N ALA A 258 -16.49 7.30 -3.88
CA ALA A 258 -15.32 7.13 -3.04
C ALA A 258 -15.69 7.18 -1.55
N ALA A 259 -16.48 8.18 -1.13
CA ALA A 259 -16.94 8.30 0.26
C ALA A 259 -17.78 7.09 0.70
N ALA A 260 -18.72 6.62 -0.14
CA ALA A 260 -19.54 5.45 0.17
C ALA A 260 -18.68 4.18 0.33
N VAL A 261 -17.71 3.96 -0.56
CA VAL A 261 -16.78 2.82 -0.49
C VAL A 261 -15.89 2.92 0.75
N THR A 262 -15.33 4.10 1.03
CA THR A 262 -14.52 4.34 2.23
C THR A 262 -15.33 4.04 3.49
N LEU A 263 -16.55 4.56 3.59
CA LEU A 263 -17.41 4.32 4.75
C LEU A 263 -17.74 2.84 4.91
N ALA A 264 -18.10 2.15 3.82
CA ALA A 264 -18.40 0.72 3.86
C ALA A 264 -17.18 -0.11 4.32
N LEU A 265 -15.99 0.23 3.84
CA LEU A 265 -14.74 -0.43 4.22
C LEU A 265 -14.38 -0.17 5.69
N TRP A 266 -14.50 1.07 6.15
CA TRP A 266 -14.10 1.48 7.50
C TRP A 266 -15.14 1.16 8.57
N TYR A 267 -16.41 0.98 8.19
CA TYR A 267 -17.52 0.81 9.13
C TYR A 267 -17.29 -0.25 10.20
N PRO A 268 -16.81 -1.48 9.89
CA PRO A 268 -16.59 -2.50 10.92
C PRO A 268 -15.57 -2.07 11.98
N TYR A 269 -14.50 -1.39 11.56
CA TYR A 269 -13.47 -0.88 12.46
C TYR A 269 -13.99 0.32 13.28
N LEU A 270 -14.75 1.22 12.65
CA LEU A 270 -15.34 2.36 13.35
C LEU A 270 -16.35 1.93 14.41
N GLN A 271 -17.13 0.86 14.17
CA GLN A 271 -18.00 0.30 15.20
C GLN A 271 -17.21 -0.25 16.40
N PHE A 272 -16.13 -0.98 16.14
CA PHE A 272 -15.22 -1.46 17.19
C PHE A 272 -14.62 -0.30 18.00
N GLU A 273 -14.17 0.75 17.32
CA GLU A 273 -13.62 1.95 17.97
C GLU A 273 -14.66 2.71 18.80
N MET A 274 -15.92 2.74 18.36
CA MET A 274 -17.00 3.40 19.11
C MET A 274 -17.21 2.77 20.48
N GLU A 275 -17.16 1.44 20.59
CA GLU A 275 -17.27 0.71 21.86
C GLU A 275 -16.11 1.04 22.82
N ARG A 276 -14.97 1.49 22.27
CA ARG A 276 -13.74 1.83 23.00
C ARG A 276 -13.52 3.33 23.15
N GLY A 277 -14.51 4.16 22.80
CA GLY A 277 -14.41 5.63 22.89
C GLY A 277 -13.34 6.24 21.98
N LEU A 278 -13.05 5.58 20.84
CA LEU A 278 -12.02 5.94 19.87
C LEU A 278 -10.60 5.98 20.46
N ALA A 279 -10.31 5.14 21.46
CA ALA A 279 -9.04 5.16 22.18
C ALA A 279 -7.85 4.87 21.27
N ASP A 280 -7.98 3.87 20.39
CA ASP A 280 -6.91 3.42 19.51
C ASP A 280 -6.63 4.44 18.42
N LEU A 281 -7.68 5.02 17.81
CA LEU A 281 -7.53 6.15 16.89
C LEU A 281 -6.83 7.35 17.56
N LYS A 282 -7.25 7.75 18.77
CA LYS A 282 -6.61 8.84 19.50
C LYS A 282 -5.13 8.55 19.72
N SER A 283 -4.80 7.36 20.21
CA SER A 283 -3.43 6.90 20.43
C SER A 283 -2.57 7.00 19.17
N LEU A 284 -3.07 6.54 18.03
CA LEU A 284 -2.35 6.57 16.75
C LEU A 284 -2.16 8.00 16.23
N PHE A 285 -3.15 8.88 16.38
CA PHE A 285 -3.03 10.27 15.95
C PHE A 285 -2.16 11.13 16.87
N THR A 286 -2.24 10.91 18.18
CA THR A 286 -1.46 11.67 19.17
C THR A 286 -0.10 11.03 19.48
N LEU A 287 0.19 9.88 18.89
CA LEU A 287 1.39 9.06 19.17
C LEU A 287 1.55 8.78 20.67
N HIS A 288 0.43 8.49 21.35
CA HIS A 288 0.40 8.25 22.79
C HIS A 288 0.19 6.77 23.09
N TYR A 289 0.99 6.21 24.00
CA TYR A 289 0.92 4.80 24.35
C TYR A 289 -0.33 4.49 25.18
N ILE A 290 -1.05 3.45 24.78
CA ILE A 290 -2.07 2.80 25.60
C ILE A 290 -1.36 1.72 26.41
N VAL A 291 -1.26 1.94 27.72
CA VAL A 291 -0.70 0.94 28.65
C VAL A 291 -1.85 0.05 29.11
N SER A 292 -1.70 -1.27 28.98
CA SER A 292 -2.72 -2.20 29.48
C SER A 292 -2.84 -2.08 31.00
N ALA A 293 -4.07 -2.13 31.53
CA ALA A 293 -4.31 -1.91 32.96
C ALA A 293 -3.49 -2.85 33.87
N ASN A 294 -3.20 -4.06 33.38
CA ASN A 294 -2.49 -5.11 34.12
C ASN A 294 -1.09 -5.39 33.56
N TYR A 295 -0.45 -4.45 32.86
CA TYR A 295 0.85 -4.69 32.22
C TYR A 295 1.93 -5.22 33.18
N LYS A 296 1.88 -4.78 34.46
CA LYS A 296 2.80 -5.23 35.51
C LYS A 296 2.61 -6.71 35.88
N GLU A 297 1.38 -7.20 35.85
CA GLU A 297 1.04 -8.60 36.13
C GLU A 297 1.33 -9.47 34.91
N ALA A 298 1.10 -8.96 33.70
CA ALA A 298 1.33 -9.70 32.45
C ALA A 298 2.82 -9.97 32.16
N TRP A 299 3.75 -9.13 32.66
CA TRP A 299 5.18 -9.30 32.41
C TRP A 299 5.86 -10.28 33.37
N CYS A 300 5.32 -10.42 34.58
CA CYS A 300 5.82 -11.31 35.62
C CYS A 300 4.63 -11.87 36.41
N ASP A 301 3.90 -12.83 35.84
CA ASP A 301 3.00 -13.65 36.64
C ASP A 301 3.82 -14.79 37.26
N PRO A 302 4.14 -14.72 38.57
CA PRO A 302 4.93 -15.76 39.23
C PRO A 302 4.20 -17.10 39.32
N ASN A 303 2.88 -17.14 39.03
CA ASN A 303 2.07 -18.35 39.05
C ASN A 303 1.98 -19.02 37.67
N LEU A 304 2.48 -18.38 36.61
CA LEU A 304 2.54 -18.96 35.28
C LEU A 304 3.60 -20.08 35.28
N THR A 305 3.12 -21.32 35.36
CA THR A 305 3.98 -22.50 35.33
C THR A 305 4.47 -22.70 33.90
N LEU A 306 5.78 -22.67 33.70
CA LEU A 306 6.41 -23.00 32.42
C LEU A 306 6.10 -24.46 32.10
N GLU A 307 5.11 -24.69 31.22
CA GLU A 307 4.79 -26.01 30.73
C GLU A 307 5.82 -26.38 29.66
N TYR A 308 6.72 -27.31 30.00
CA TYR A 308 7.68 -27.83 29.03
C TYR A 308 6.93 -28.68 28.00
N LEU A 309 7.06 -28.34 26.72
CA LEU A 309 6.63 -29.16 25.58
C LEU A 309 7.53 -30.41 25.44
N THR A 310 7.67 -31.19 26.51
CA THR A 310 8.41 -32.46 26.56
C THR A 310 7.50 -33.68 26.61
N SER A 311 6.19 -33.52 26.44
CA SER A 311 5.33 -34.69 26.26
C SER A 311 5.45 -35.17 24.81
N PRO A 312 6.12 -36.31 24.52
CA PRO A 312 5.89 -37.00 23.26
C PRO A 312 4.38 -37.23 23.19
N SER A 313 3.79 -36.86 22.05
CA SER A 313 2.39 -37.12 21.76
C SER A 313 2.10 -38.60 22.01
N MET A 314 1.53 -38.92 23.16
CA MET A 314 0.93 -40.23 23.39
C MET A 314 -0.15 -40.38 22.31
N PRO A 315 -0.15 -41.49 21.56
CA PRO A 315 -1.20 -41.71 20.57
C PRO A 315 -2.56 -41.63 21.28
N SER A 316 -3.50 -40.91 20.66
CA SER A 316 -4.87 -40.81 21.14
C SER A 316 -5.37 -42.20 21.53
N PRO A 317 -5.91 -42.39 22.75
CA PRO A 317 -6.55 -43.64 23.08
C PRO A 317 -7.74 -43.80 22.13
N SER A 318 -7.59 -44.77 21.21
CA SER A 318 -8.68 -45.49 20.58
C SER A 318 -9.79 -45.72 21.62
N GLY A 319 -11.02 -45.45 21.20
CA GLY A 319 -12.16 -45.29 22.09
C GLY A 319 -12.36 -46.40 23.13
N SER A 320 -12.85 -45.99 24.29
CA SER A 320 -13.87 -46.74 25.01
C SER A 320 -14.81 -45.74 25.67
N ASN A 321 -16.03 -45.67 25.14
CA ASN A 321 -17.16 -45.09 25.85
C ASN A 321 -17.37 -45.93 27.10
N THR A 322 -17.01 -45.41 28.27
CA THR A 322 -17.55 -45.93 29.53
C THR A 322 -18.08 -44.74 30.34
N LEU A 323 -19.34 -44.45 30.07
CA LEU A 323 -20.27 -43.73 30.93
C LEU A 323 -20.47 -44.56 32.21
N GLN A 324 -19.89 -44.12 33.33
CA GLN A 324 -20.22 -44.49 34.72
C GLN A 324 -19.30 -43.63 35.60
N GLU A 325 -19.71 -42.93 36.64
CA GLU A 325 -20.89 -43.06 37.49
C GLU A 325 -20.95 -41.77 38.33
N ALA A 326 -21.95 -40.92 38.09
CA ALA A 326 -22.27 -39.83 38.99
C ALA A 326 -23.32 -40.35 39.97
N GLN A 327 -22.90 -40.77 41.17
CA GLN A 327 -23.68 -40.72 42.40
C GLN A 327 -22.89 -41.28 43.59
N SER A 328 -22.84 -40.48 44.66
CA SER A 328 -22.97 -40.88 46.08
C SER A 328 -21.89 -40.32 47.02
N LYS A 329 -22.27 -39.23 47.69
CA LYS A 329 -22.14 -38.95 49.13
C LYS A 329 -20.76 -39.01 49.81
N GLY A 330 -20.36 -37.84 50.30
CA GLY A 330 -19.59 -37.61 51.52
C GLY A 330 -19.94 -36.24 52.04
#